data_AF-A0A7W7VCU1-F1
#
_entry.id   AF-A0A7W7VCU1-F1
#
_cell.length_a   1.000
_cell.length_b   1.000
_cell.length_c   1.000
_cell.angle_alpha   90.00
_cell.angle_beta   90.00
_cell.angle_gamma   90.00
#
_symmetry.space_group_name_H-M   'P 1'
#
loop_
_entity.id
_entity.type
_entity.pdbx_description
1 polymer ?
#
loop_
_entity_poly.entity_id
_entity_poly.type
_entity_poly.pdbx_seq_one_letter_code
_entity_poly.pdbx_strand_id
1 'polypeptide(L)'
;MPRLLGAALVTVLGLSTLTTSSTAAAALAAAPAAAPAAVPFEDVTVATTQVASGLKRPTTVTGVPDGRLLITEKEGTVREYHPSTGLAPDPVLDLRSRVDVSGNERGLLGLAPAPDFAQTSVVYVAYTALPSGTLTLSRVPLGDPAREQVVLTQSHAEYSNHNGGHVAFGPDGYLYWVLGDGGGAGDPFASGQSLSTLLGKVVRLDVSRSCEGRSYCVPPDNPYVGVPGARPEIWVTGVRNAWRFSFDRADGSLWLGDVGQGTREEIDHLGRDDGGANLGWSCREGTSVFLQERCVAGTEYTDPVFEYQSSVAGCAVIGGHVYRGSEYASLMDGTYVATDYCSNTAWAIRPNADGTYSTGTIGEFPIQVTSFGADARGELYVVNDLPGRLFTVSFERVAAAGPARIMALGDSITSSPGCWRALLGNRLRDNGYTDIDFVGTQSPQGCGFDYDGEHEGHPGVLVTDVAARNQLPAWLAASDPDVVVMHFGTNDVWSNRPTSSILAAYTTLVGQMRAQNPEVSVLVAQILPMNPAGCAECGARVSDLNAAIPAWAASVSTARSPVVVVDQWTGFSTASDTYDGVHPNASGDQKISSAWYPALTAALG
;
A
#
# COMPACT_ATOMS: atom_id res chain seq x y z
N MET A 1 -23.02 -16.62 -84.60
CA MET A 1 -21.97 -16.83 -85.62
C MET A 1 -21.70 -15.50 -86.32
N PRO A 2 -20.49 -15.14 -86.79
CA PRO A 2 -19.24 -15.90 -86.81
C PRO A 2 -18.45 -15.80 -85.48
N ARG A 3 -17.13 -15.53 -85.52
CA ARG A 3 -16.09 -15.87 -84.51
C ARG A 3 -14.72 -15.28 -84.98
N LEU A 4 -13.70 -15.16 -84.09
CA LEU A 4 -12.23 -15.00 -84.38
C LEU A 4 -11.71 -13.64 -84.91
N LEU A 5 -10.40 -13.31 -84.89
CA LEU A 5 -9.29 -13.47 -83.91
C LEU A 5 -8.06 -12.71 -84.49
N GLY A 6 -7.15 -12.20 -83.66
CA GLY A 6 -5.88 -11.61 -84.13
C GLY A 6 -4.75 -11.86 -83.15
N ALA A 7 -3.72 -12.61 -83.56
CA ALA A 7 -2.61 -13.03 -82.70
C ALA A 7 -1.28 -12.38 -83.13
N ALA A 8 -0.38 -12.18 -82.16
CA ALA A 8 1.04 -11.89 -82.39
C ALA A 8 1.88 -12.86 -81.57
N LEU A 9 2.97 -13.36 -82.16
CA LEU A 9 3.75 -14.50 -81.69
C LEU A 9 4.95 -14.03 -80.85
N VAL A 10 5.21 -14.69 -79.71
CA VAL A 10 6.43 -14.50 -78.89
C VAL A 10 7.39 -15.66 -79.13
N THR A 11 8.67 -15.35 -79.31
CA THR A 11 9.73 -16.33 -79.60
C THR A 11 10.22 -17.03 -78.33
N VAL A 12 10.45 -18.35 -78.42
CA VAL A 12 10.93 -19.19 -77.31
C VAL A 12 12.45 -19.36 -77.37
N LEU A 13 13.13 -19.17 -76.23
CA LEU A 13 14.42 -19.82 -75.95
C LEU A 13 14.25 -20.73 -74.74
N GLY A 14 14.76 -21.97 -74.84
CA GLY A 14 14.72 -22.94 -73.76
C GLY A 14 15.91 -22.81 -72.80
N LEU A 15 15.69 -23.08 -71.52
CA LEU A 15 16.73 -23.24 -70.51
C LEU A 15 16.55 -24.57 -69.76
N SER A 16 17.66 -25.24 -69.45
CA SER A 16 17.70 -26.58 -68.87
C SER A 16 17.25 -26.61 -67.40
N THR A 17 16.47 -27.62 -67.03
CA THR A 17 15.99 -27.81 -65.65
C THR A 17 17.06 -28.41 -64.74
N LEU A 18 17.62 -27.61 -63.84
CA LEU A 18 18.37 -28.07 -62.67
C LEU A 18 17.41 -28.29 -61.50
N THR A 19 17.28 -29.53 -61.03
CA THR A 19 16.47 -29.87 -59.85
C THR A 19 17.25 -29.59 -58.56
N THR A 20 17.05 -28.42 -57.97
CA THR A 20 17.59 -28.10 -56.64
C THR A 20 16.68 -28.65 -55.54
N SER A 21 17.17 -29.61 -54.75
CA SER A 21 16.49 -30.11 -53.57
C SER A 21 16.42 -29.03 -52.48
N SER A 22 15.24 -28.47 -52.23
CA SER A 22 15.02 -27.48 -51.18
C SER A 22 14.91 -28.16 -49.80
N THR A 23 16.00 -28.17 -49.03
CA THR A 23 15.92 -28.46 -47.59
C THR A 23 15.25 -27.29 -46.89
N ALA A 24 13.98 -27.46 -46.50
CA ALA A 24 13.26 -26.49 -45.68
C ALA A 24 13.88 -26.45 -44.28
N ALA A 25 14.69 -25.43 -44.00
CA ALA A 25 15.14 -25.14 -42.65
C ALA A 25 13.94 -24.62 -41.85
N ALA A 26 13.36 -25.47 -41.00
CA ALA A 26 12.37 -25.05 -40.04
C ALA A 26 13.06 -24.11 -39.03
N ALA A 27 12.82 -22.81 -39.16
CA ALA A 27 13.17 -21.86 -38.12
C ALA A 27 12.34 -22.23 -36.88
N LEU A 28 12.98 -22.72 -35.83
CA LEU A 28 12.35 -22.77 -34.52
C LEU A 28 12.04 -21.32 -34.13
N ALA A 29 10.76 -20.96 -34.18
CA ALA A 29 10.29 -19.78 -33.47
C ALA A 29 10.67 -19.97 -32.00
N ALA A 30 11.52 -19.10 -31.47
CA ALA A 30 11.76 -19.05 -30.04
C ALA A 30 10.39 -18.86 -29.38
N ALA A 31 10.07 -19.71 -28.39
CA ALA A 31 8.89 -19.47 -27.57
C ALA A 31 8.98 -18.05 -27.00
N PRO A 32 7.88 -17.28 -26.97
CA PRO A 32 7.91 -15.96 -26.35
C PRO A 32 8.44 -16.13 -24.93
N ALA A 33 9.45 -15.35 -24.58
CA ALA A 33 9.99 -15.34 -23.22
C ALA A 33 8.81 -15.08 -22.28
N ALA A 34 8.66 -15.91 -21.24
CA ALA A 34 7.65 -15.68 -20.22
C ALA A 34 7.84 -14.25 -19.69
N ALA A 35 6.74 -13.49 -19.60
CA ALA A 35 6.79 -12.17 -19.00
C ALA A 35 7.42 -12.31 -17.60
N PRO A 36 8.34 -11.40 -17.21
CA PRO A 36 8.94 -11.47 -15.88
C PRO A 36 7.83 -11.48 -14.83
N ALA A 37 7.95 -12.36 -13.84
CA ALA A 37 6.98 -12.44 -12.76
C ALA A 37 6.85 -11.07 -12.09
N ALA A 38 5.61 -10.60 -11.93
CA ALA A 38 5.35 -9.31 -11.34
C ALA A 38 5.84 -9.28 -9.88
N VAL A 39 6.44 -8.16 -9.46
CA VAL A 39 7.06 -8.06 -8.13
C VAL A 39 5.98 -8.22 -7.04
N PRO A 40 6.23 -9.00 -5.97
CA PRO A 40 5.38 -9.03 -4.79
C PRO A 40 5.30 -7.64 -4.13
N PHE A 41 4.23 -7.35 -3.40
CA PHE A 41 4.07 -6.00 -2.83
C PHE A 41 4.85 -5.81 -1.53
N GLU A 42 5.11 -6.88 -0.80
CA GLU A 42 6.05 -6.94 0.33
C GLU A 42 7.49 -6.59 -0.07
N ASP A 43 7.84 -6.78 -1.34
CA ASP A 43 9.13 -6.46 -1.96
C ASP A 43 9.23 -4.99 -2.43
N VAL A 44 8.19 -4.15 -2.25
CA VAL A 44 8.14 -2.78 -2.78
C VAL A 44 7.68 -1.78 -1.72
N THR A 45 8.38 -0.65 -1.63
CA THR A 45 7.98 0.49 -0.81
C THR A 45 7.81 1.74 -1.67
N VAL A 46 6.85 2.59 -1.29
CA VAL A 46 6.65 3.91 -1.86
C VAL A 46 7.46 4.95 -1.09
N ALA A 47 7.99 5.93 -1.82
CA ALA A 47 8.53 7.14 -1.23
C ALA A 47 7.91 8.37 -1.92
N THR A 48 7.93 9.50 -1.21
CA THR A 48 7.47 10.78 -1.77
C THR A 48 8.49 11.89 -1.55
N THR A 49 8.75 12.67 -2.60
CA THR A 49 9.63 13.85 -2.53
C THR A 49 8.81 15.11 -2.75
N GLN A 50 8.84 16.03 -1.79
CA GLN A 50 8.13 17.31 -1.92
C GLN A 50 8.81 18.19 -2.96
N VAL A 51 8.09 18.54 -4.03
CA VAL A 51 8.60 19.35 -5.15
C VAL A 51 7.99 20.76 -5.21
N ALA A 52 6.84 20.98 -4.58
CA ALA A 52 6.30 22.34 -4.38
C ALA A 52 5.45 22.47 -3.10
N SER A 53 5.20 23.72 -2.70
CA SER A 53 4.36 24.09 -1.56
C SER A 53 3.68 25.45 -1.81
N GLY A 54 2.68 25.80 -1.00
CA GLY A 54 1.91 27.05 -1.18
C GLY A 54 0.72 26.91 -2.13
N LEU A 55 0.25 25.68 -2.36
CA LEU A 55 -1.07 25.40 -2.90
C LEU A 55 -2.14 25.68 -1.83
N LYS A 56 -3.36 26.04 -2.25
CA LYS A 56 -4.48 26.27 -1.33
C LYS A 56 -5.54 25.19 -1.47
N ARG A 57 -5.56 24.23 -0.54
CA ARG A 57 -6.53 23.12 -0.53
C ARG A 57 -6.67 22.47 -1.93
N PRO A 58 -5.59 21.89 -2.48
CA PRO A 58 -5.61 21.35 -3.83
C PRO A 58 -6.61 20.19 -3.94
N THR A 59 -7.34 20.11 -5.06
CA THR A 59 -8.41 19.11 -5.27
C THR A 59 -8.11 18.15 -6.43
N THR A 60 -7.39 18.59 -7.46
CA THR A 60 -6.98 17.79 -8.63
C THR A 60 -5.55 18.12 -8.99
N VAL A 61 -4.78 17.15 -9.48
CA VAL A 61 -3.53 17.36 -10.21
C VAL A 61 -3.58 16.54 -11.50
N THR A 62 -3.21 17.14 -12.63
CA THR A 62 -3.25 16.46 -13.94
C THR A 62 -2.17 16.97 -14.88
N GLY A 63 -1.51 16.07 -15.62
CA GLY A 63 -0.49 16.40 -16.59
C GLY A 63 -1.05 16.93 -17.91
N VAL A 64 -0.30 17.80 -18.56
CA VAL A 64 -0.57 18.27 -19.93
C VAL A 64 0.60 17.94 -20.88
N PRO A 65 0.37 17.89 -22.21
CA PRO A 65 1.36 17.37 -23.17
C PRO A 65 2.71 18.12 -23.24
N ASP A 66 2.78 19.35 -22.71
CA ASP A 66 4.02 20.14 -22.65
C ASP A 66 4.85 19.90 -21.36
N GLY A 67 4.46 18.93 -20.54
CA GLY A 67 5.18 18.54 -19.33
C GLY A 67 4.80 19.31 -18.07
N ARG A 68 3.89 20.29 -18.17
CA ARG A 68 3.32 20.96 -17.00
C ARG A 68 2.30 20.05 -16.28
N LEU A 69 2.07 20.36 -15.01
CA LEU A 69 0.91 19.90 -14.24
C LEU A 69 -0.04 21.09 -14.01
N LEU A 70 -1.34 20.86 -14.22
CA LEU A 70 -2.40 21.76 -13.80
C LEU A 70 -2.97 21.26 -12.47
N ILE A 71 -3.14 22.17 -11.51
CA ILE A 71 -3.56 21.83 -10.14
C ILE A 71 -4.73 22.73 -9.76
N THR A 72 -5.90 22.15 -9.46
CA THR A 72 -7.05 22.93 -8.98
C THR A 72 -6.93 23.20 -7.50
N GLU A 73 -7.17 24.45 -7.08
CA GLU A 73 -7.33 24.87 -5.69
C GLU A 73 -8.82 25.03 -5.40
N LYS A 74 -9.27 24.49 -4.24
CA LYS A 74 -10.71 24.42 -3.88
C LYS A 74 -11.45 25.75 -4.04
N GLU A 75 -10.78 26.89 -3.75
CA GLU A 75 -11.38 28.23 -3.83
C GLU A 75 -11.85 28.63 -5.24
N GLY A 76 -11.36 27.97 -6.31
CA GLY A 76 -11.74 28.29 -7.69
C GLY A 76 -10.59 28.74 -8.59
N THR A 77 -9.34 28.52 -8.18
CA THR A 77 -8.13 28.84 -8.97
C THR A 77 -7.49 27.60 -9.55
N VAL A 78 -6.82 27.73 -10.70
CA VAL A 78 -5.94 26.70 -11.26
C VAL A 78 -4.50 27.21 -11.20
N ARG A 79 -3.62 26.42 -10.60
CA ARG A 79 -2.18 26.65 -10.54
C ARG A 79 -1.46 25.80 -11.58
N GLU A 80 -0.27 26.23 -11.93
CA GLU A 80 0.63 25.55 -12.85
C GLU A 80 1.92 25.17 -12.12
N TYR A 81 2.40 23.95 -12.33
CA TYR A 81 3.73 23.51 -11.92
C TYR A 81 4.47 22.90 -13.12
N HIS A 82 5.78 23.15 -13.22
CA HIS A 82 6.64 22.44 -14.16
C HIS A 82 7.97 22.05 -13.49
N PRO A 83 8.50 20.84 -13.68
CA PRO A 83 9.71 20.38 -12.98
C PRO A 83 10.95 21.28 -13.12
N SER A 84 11.10 22.01 -14.22
CA SER A 84 12.25 22.91 -14.43
C SER A 84 12.07 24.34 -13.90
N THR A 85 10.86 24.76 -13.53
CA THR A 85 10.55 26.13 -13.08
C THR A 85 9.83 26.20 -11.73
N GLY A 86 9.38 25.07 -11.19
CA GLY A 86 8.59 25.00 -9.97
C GLY A 86 7.13 25.41 -10.17
N LEU A 87 6.48 25.79 -9.07
CA LEU A 87 5.09 26.27 -9.03
C LEU A 87 5.03 27.73 -9.46
N ALA A 88 4.14 28.06 -10.40
CA ALA A 88 3.90 29.43 -10.84
C ALA A 88 3.33 30.30 -9.68
N PRO A 89 3.78 31.56 -9.53
CA PRO A 89 3.34 32.42 -8.43
C PRO A 89 1.86 32.77 -8.53
N ASP A 90 1.37 33.02 -9.74
CA ASP A 90 -0.01 33.40 -10.05
C ASP A 90 -0.81 32.20 -10.62
N PRO A 91 -2.14 32.18 -10.47
CA PRO A 91 -3.00 31.17 -11.10
C PRO A 91 -3.17 31.42 -12.61
N VAL A 92 -3.26 30.33 -13.38
CA VAL A 92 -3.50 30.34 -14.84
C VAL A 92 -4.99 30.41 -15.20
N LEU A 93 -5.87 30.23 -14.22
CA LEU A 93 -7.32 30.44 -14.34
C LEU A 93 -7.88 30.82 -12.97
N ASP A 94 -8.84 31.76 -12.95
CA ASP A 94 -9.53 32.22 -11.75
C ASP A 94 -11.05 32.25 -12.00
N LEU A 95 -11.77 31.39 -11.27
CA LEU A 95 -13.23 31.23 -11.29
C LEU A 95 -13.86 31.56 -9.93
N ARG A 96 -13.12 32.20 -8.99
CA ARG A 96 -13.60 32.47 -7.61
C ARG A 96 -14.92 33.23 -7.54
N SER A 97 -15.27 34.01 -8.56
CA SER A 97 -16.55 34.72 -8.66
C SER A 97 -17.74 33.84 -9.07
N ARG A 98 -17.50 32.56 -9.37
CA ARG A 98 -18.48 31.58 -9.86
C ARG A 98 -18.57 30.33 -8.98
N VAL A 99 -17.53 30.03 -8.23
CA VAL A 99 -17.42 28.83 -7.39
C VAL A 99 -18.01 29.08 -6.00
N ASP A 100 -18.95 28.24 -5.59
CA ASP A 100 -19.45 28.16 -4.22
C ASP A 100 -18.48 27.31 -3.39
N VAL A 101 -18.07 27.84 -2.24
CA VAL A 101 -17.13 27.22 -1.28
C VAL A 101 -17.74 27.05 0.11
N SER A 102 -19.05 27.25 0.25
CA SER A 102 -19.76 27.29 1.55
C SER A 102 -19.78 25.95 2.30
N GLY A 103 -19.61 24.83 1.61
CA GLY A 103 -19.49 23.48 2.18
C GLY A 103 -18.05 22.97 2.24
N ASN A 104 -17.76 21.96 3.06
CA ASN A 104 -16.42 21.37 3.09
C ASN A 104 -16.03 20.69 1.77
N GLU A 105 -16.99 20.10 1.06
CA GLU A 105 -16.78 19.43 -0.23
C GLU A 105 -17.22 20.27 -1.43
N ARG A 106 -17.70 21.51 -1.23
CA ARG A 106 -18.05 22.45 -2.32
C ARG A 106 -16.82 23.25 -2.75
N GLY A 107 -16.59 23.40 -4.04
CA GLY A 107 -15.48 24.18 -4.59
C GLY A 107 -15.27 23.91 -6.08
N LEU A 108 -14.05 24.17 -6.56
CA LEU A 108 -13.54 23.62 -7.82
C LEU A 108 -12.97 22.22 -7.54
N LEU A 109 -13.57 21.20 -8.15
CA LEU A 109 -13.41 19.80 -7.74
C LEU A 109 -12.70 18.92 -8.77
N GLY A 110 -12.84 19.22 -10.06
CA GLY A 110 -12.21 18.47 -11.14
C GLY A 110 -11.72 19.34 -12.28
N LEU A 111 -10.68 18.87 -12.98
CA LEU A 111 -10.15 19.48 -14.20
C LEU A 111 -9.61 18.40 -15.15
N ALA A 112 -10.03 18.45 -16.41
CA ALA A 112 -9.51 17.64 -17.51
C ALA A 112 -9.02 18.56 -18.65
N PRO A 113 -7.77 18.43 -19.13
CA PRO A 113 -7.36 19.05 -20.39
C PRO A 113 -8.20 18.49 -21.55
N ALA A 114 -8.57 19.34 -22.51
CA ALA A 114 -9.18 18.86 -23.75
C ALA A 114 -8.19 17.97 -24.55
N PRO A 115 -8.66 17.02 -25.39
CA PRO A 115 -7.77 16.23 -26.24
C PRO A 115 -6.91 17.08 -27.20
N ASP A 116 -7.37 18.29 -27.53
CA ASP A 116 -6.67 19.30 -28.34
C ASP A 116 -6.00 20.42 -27.50
N PHE A 117 -5.78 20.20 -26.20
CA PHE A 117 -5.25 21.20 -25.27
C PHE A 117 -3.94 21.85 -25.76
N ALA A 118 -3.07 21.09 -26.41
CA ALA A 118 -1.81 21.59 -26.97
C ALA A 118 -2.01 22.64 -28.08
N GLN A 119 -3.19 22.69 -28.70
CA GLN A 119 -3.58 23.70 -29.71
C GLN A 119 -4.54 24.75 -29.14
N THR A 120 -5.41 24.39 -28.19
CA THR A 120 -6.53 25.24 -27.75
C THR A 120 -6.35 25.85 -26.36
N SER A 121 -5.53 25.25 -25.50
CA SER A 121 -5.45 25.53 -24.06
C SER A 121 -6.82 25.48 -23.35
N VAL A 122 -7.78 24.71 -23.88
CA VAL A 122 -9.11 24.53 -23.28
C VAL A 122 -9.07 23.41 -22.25
N VAL A 123 -9.62 23.69 -21.07
CA VAL A 123 -9.86 22.71 -20.02
C VAL A 123 -11.35 22.55 -19.78
N TYR A 124 -11.75 21.36 -19.35
CA TYR A 124 -13.06 21.09 -18.77
C TYR A 124 -12.92 21.13 -17.26
N VAL A 125 -13.81 21.85 -16.58
CA VAL A 125 -13.79 22.04 -15.13
C VAL A 125 -15.13 21.64 -14.53
N ALA A 126 -15.07 20.95 -13.39
CA ALA A 126 -16.23 20.53 -12.61
C ALA A 126 -16.20 21.23 -11.24
N TYR A 127 -17.27 21.97 -10.91
CA TYR A 127 -17.35 22.79 -9.70
C TYR A 127 -18.79 22.97 -9.21
N THR A 128 -18.95 23.35 -7.94
CA THR A 128 -20.24 23.77 -7.37
C THR A 128 -20.45 25.26 -7.65
N ALA A 129 -21.51 25.63 -8.36
CA ALA A 129 -21.71 27.00 -8.84
C ALA A 129 -22.49 27.90 -7.86
N LEU A 130 -22.08 29.17 -7.75
CA LEU A 130 -22.83 30.21 -7.08
C LEU A 130 -24.13 30.56 -7.84
N PRO A 131 -25.22 30.93 -7.14
CA PRO A 131 -25.37 30.97 -5.68
C PRO A 131 -25.92 29.67 -5.07
N SER A 132 -26.27 28.68 -5.88
CA SER A 132 -27.12 27.53 -5.50
C SER A 132 -26.36 26.27 -5.07
N GLY A 133 -25.05 26.19 -5.28
CA GLY A 133 -24.27 24.96 -5.12
C GLY A 133 -24.42 23.97 -6.28
N THR A 134 -25.11 24.35 -7.36
CA THR A 134 -25.39 23.48 -8.52
C THR A 134 -24.11 22.89 -9.10
N LEU A 135 -24.05 21.55 -9.21
CA LEU A 135 -22.93 20.85 -9.83
C LEU A 135 -22.88 21.24 -11.31
N THR A 136 -21.75 21.81 -11.73
CA THR A 136 -21.58 22.43 -13.05
C THR A 136 -20.31 21.91 -13.70
N LEU A 137 -20.48 21.35 -14.89
CA LEU A 137 -19.40 21.01 -15.81
C LEU A 137 -19.35 22.07 -16.92
N SER A 138 -18.20 22.72 -17.07
CA SER A 138 -17.95 23.76 -18.06
C SER A 138 -16.70 23.47 -18.87
N ARG A 139 -16.59 24.07 -20.07
CA ARG A 139 -15.33 24.20 -20.81
C ARG A 139 -14.87 25.65 -20.84
N VAL A 140 -13.57 25.89 -20.67
CA VAL A 140 -13.00 27.24 -20.54
C VAL A 140 -11.55 27.27 -21.03
N PRO A 141 -11.13 28.28 -21.82
CA PRO A 141 -9.72 28.48 -22.14
C PRO A 141 -8.95 28.96 -20.90
N LEU A 142 -7.74 28.43 -20.67
CA LEU A 142 -6.83 29.00 -19.67
C LEU A 142 -6.53 30.47 -20.00
N GLY A 143 -6.41 31.30 -18.97
CA GLY A 143 -6.22 32.75 -19.08
C GLY A 143 -7.44 33.57 -19.52
N ASP A 144 -8.52 32.96 -20.04
CA ASP A 144 -9.73 33.67 -20.47
C ASP A 144 -11.00 33.07 -19.82
N PRO A 145 -11.21 33.31 -18.51
CA PRO A 145 -12.42 32.85 -17.83
C PRO A 145 -13.69 33.48 -18.40
N ALA A 146 -13.63 34.63 -19.09
CA ALA A 146 -14.81 35.26 -19.69
C ALA A 146 -15.43 34.42 -20.83
N ARG A 147 -14.66 33.48 -21.39
CA ARG A 147 -15.10 32.54 -22.44
C ARG A 147 -15.55 31.18 -21.93
N GLU A 148 -15.88 31.06 -20.65
CA GLU A 148 -16.51 29.85 -20.11
C GLU A 148 -17.83 29.54 -20.85
N GLN A 149 -18.00 28.25 -21.19
CA GLN A 149 -19.25 27.69 -21.69
C GLN A 149 -19.67 26.51 -20.81
N VAL A 150 -20.83 26.65 -20.17
CA VAL A 150 -21.48 25.54 -19.44
C VAL A 150 -21.82 24.40 -20.40
N VAL A 151 -21.45 23.18 -20.02
CA VAL A 151 -21.69 21.94 -20.77
C VAL A 151 -22.90 21.21 -20.20
N LEU A 152 -22.89 20.94 -18.89
CA LEU A 152 -23.94 20.18 -18.20
C LEU A 152 -24.05 20.65 -16.73
N THR A 153 -25.26 20.62 -16.19
CA THR A 153 -25.56 20.98 -14.80
C THR A 153 -26.48 19.97 -14.14
N GLN A 154 -26.28 19.72 -12.85
CA GLN A 154 -27.15 18.91 -11.99
C GLN A 154 -27.47 19.68 -10.70
N SER A 155 -28.76 19.72 -10.32
CA SER A 155 -29.18 20.36 -9.07
C SER A 155 -28.67 19.58 -7.86
N HIS A 156 -28.20 20.30 -6.85
CA HIS A 156 -27.59 19.81 -5.61
C HIS A 156 -27.67 20.95 -4.56
N ALA A 157 -28.89 21.30 -4.15
CA ALA A 157 -29.15 22.50 -3.35
C ALA A 157 -29.28 22.17 -1.85
N GLU A 158 -29.71 20.95 -1.54
CA GLU A 158 -30.23 20.50 -0.26
C GLU A 158 -29.11 20.22 0.77
N TYR A 159 -28.02 19.58 0.34
CA TYR A 159 -26.85 19.32 1.17
C TYR A 159 -25.59 19.91 0.53
N SER A 160 -24.48 19.94 1.28
CA SER A 160 -23.20 20.53 0.83
C SER A 160 -22.05 19.51 0.71
N ASN A 161 -22.36 18.24 0.95
CA ASN A 161 -21.49 17.07 0.81
C ASN A 161 -22.01 16.14 -0.30
N HIS A 162 -21.16 15.20 -0.69
CA HIS A 162 -21.35 14.26 -1.80
C HIS A 162 -21.52 14.95 -3.16
N ASN A 163 -20.61 15.90 -3.44
CA ASN A 163 -20.56 16.60 -4.72
C ASN A 163 -19.83 15.79 -5.81
N GLY A 164 -19.02 14.79 -5.43
CA GLY A 164 -18.10 14.07 -6.33
C GLY A 164 -17.14 15.04 -7.03
N GLY A 165 -17.05 14.96 -8.36
CA GLY A 165 -16.53 16.04 -9.18
C GLY A 165 -15.26 15.75 -9.98
N HIS A 166 -14.66 14.56 -9.92
CA HIS A 166 -13.60 14.21 -10.88
C HIS A 166 -14.16 14.23 -12.31
N VAL A 167 -13.39 14.78 -13.25
CA VAL A 167 -13.68 14.78 -14.69
C VAL A 167 -12.41 14.34 -15.44
N ALA A 168 -12.55 13.44 -16.41
CA ALA A 168 -11.44 12.95 -17.23
C ALA A 168 -11.94 12.50 -18.62
N PHE A 169 -11.08 12.52 -19.63
CA PHE A 169 -11.37 11.90 -20.92
C PHE A 169 -11.01 10.41 -20.89
N GLY A 170 -11.93 9.58 -21.39
CA GLY A 170 -11.67 8.17 -21.65
C GLY A 170 -10.80 7.99 -22.91
N PRO A 171 -10.16 6.83 -23.09
CA PRO A 171 -9.41 6.51 -24.31
C PRO A 171 -10.32 6.32 -25.54
N ASP A 172 -11.63 6.23 -25.34
CA ASP A 172 -12.66 6.31 -26.38
C ASP A 172 -12.90 7.75 -26.90
N GLY A 173 -12.30 8.75 -26.26
CA GLY A 173 -12.42 10.17 -26.61
C GLY A 173 -13.62 10.89 -26.00
N TYR A 174 -14.43 10.21 -25.17
CA TYR A 174 -15.56 10.83 -24.48
C TYR A 174 -15.16 11.40 -23.12
N LEU A 175 -15.93 12.38 -22.65
CA LEU A 175 -15.73 13.02 -21.36
C LEU A 175 -16.55 12.32 -20.28
N TYR A 176 -15.88 11.85 -19.24
CA TYR A 176 -16.49 11.23 -18.08
C TYR A 176 -16.50 12.21 -16.90
N TRP A 177 -17.60 12.24 -16.15
CA TRP A 177 -17.76 13.07 -14.96
C TRP A 177 -18.50 12.27 -13.88
N VAL A 178 -17.99 12.29 -12.64
CA VAL A 178 -18.61 11.59 -11.51
C VAL A 178 -19.32 12.56 -10.57
N LEU A 179 -20.52 12.19 -10.12
CA LEU A 179 -21.37 12.97 -9.23
C LEU A 179 -21.83 12.07 -8.07
N GLY A 180 -21.63 12.53 -6.83
CA GLY A 180 -22.14 11.85 -5.64
C GLY A 180 -23.68 11.88 -5.54
N ASP A 181 -24.23 11.17 -4.56
CA ASP A 181 -25.67 10.90 -4.39
C ASP A 181 -26.53 12.14 -4.05
N GLY A 182 -25.92 13.29 -3.78
CA GLY A 182 -26.63 14.51 -3.37
C GLY A 182 -26.51 14.85 -1.89
N GLY A 183 -25.90 13.99 -1.08
CA GLY A 183 -25.57 14.26 0.32
C GLY A 183 -26.59 13.75 1.33
N GLY A 184 -26.29 13.99 2.60
CA GLY A 184 -27.02 13.40 3.73
C GLY A 184 -26.60 11.95 4.02
N ALA A 185 -27.21 11.34 5.04
CA ALA A 185 -26.91 9.98 5.45
C ALA A 185 -27.90 8.98 4.81
N GLY A 186 -27.37 7.91 4.22
CA GLY A 186 -28.16 6.79 3.69
C GLY A 186 -29.01 7.12 2.45
N ASP A 187 -28.50 7.98 1.57
CA ASP A 187 -29.14 8.41 0.32
C ASP A 187 -30.63 8.78 0.50
N PRO A 188 -30.93 9.92 1.14
CA PRO A 188 -32.30 10.32 1.45
C PRO A 188 -33.17 10.49 0.19
N PHE A 189 -32.55 10.74 -0.97
CA PHE A 189 -33.24 10.94 -2.25
C PHE A 189 -33.38 9.67 -3.11
N ALA A 190 -32.77 8.55 -2.69
CA ALA A 190 -32.62 7.33 -3.50
C ALA A 190 -31.90 7.60 -4.84
N SER A 191 -31.02 8.61 -4.87
CA SER A 191 -30.27 9.03 -6.04
C SER A 191 -29.44 7.91 -6.63
N GLY A 192 -28.73 7.12 -5.81
CA GLY A 192 -27.76 6.11 -6.26
C GLY A 192 -28.36 5.14 -7.29
N GLN A 193 -29.57 4.66 -7.01
CA GLN A 193 -30.33 3.75 -7.88
C GLN A 193 -31.30 4.47 -8.85
N SER A 194 -31.61 5.75 -8.64
CA SER A 194 -32.54 6.49 -9.51
C SER A 194 -31.91 6.88 -10.84
N LEU A 195 -32.54 6.49 -11.95
CA LEU A 195 -32.11 6.85 -13.31
C LEU A 195 -32.59 8.25 -13.76
N SER A 196 -33.47 8.92 -13.02
CA SER A 196 -34.02 10.23 -13.42
C SER A 196 -33.12 11.43 -13.06
N THR A 197 -32.05 11.18 -12.29
CA THR A 197 -31.07 12.16 -11.82
C THR A 197 -29.66 11.75 -12.26
N LEU A 198 -28.74 12.72 -12.35
CA LEU A 198 -27.31 12.44 -12.53
C LEU A 198 -26.56 12.26 -11.21
N LEU A 199 -27.23 12.43 -10.06
CA LEU A 199 -26.65 12.20 -8.74
C LEU A 199 -26.45 10.70 -8.49
N GLY A 200 -25.32 10.33 -7.88
CA GLY A 200 -24.93 8.94 -7.63
C GLY A 200 -24.64 8.20 -8.95
N LYS A 201 -23.94 8.85 -9.89
CA LYS A 201 -23.63 8.33 -11.24
C LYS A 201 -22.22 8.68 -11.69
N VAL A 202 -21.68 7.85 -12.59
CA VAL A 202 -20.70 8.28 -13.58
C VAL A 202 -21.45 8.57 -14.89
N VAL A 203 -21.24 9.75 -15.47
CA VAL A 203 -21.84 10.15 -16.76
C VAL A 203 -20.78 10.21 -17.86
N ARG A 204 -21.18 9.93 -19.12
CA ARG A 204 -20.29 9.85 -20.29
C ARG A 204 -20.86 10.66 -21.45
N LEU A 205 -20.07 11.62 -21.96
CA LEU A 205 -20.54 12.68 -22.87
C LEU A 205 -19.64 12.83 -24.11
N ASP A 206 -20.25 12.99 -25.28
CA ASP A 206 -19.56 13.43 -26.50
C ASP A 206 -19.52 14.96 -26.56
N VAL A 207 -18.41 15.54 -26.10
CA VAL A 207 -18.20 17.00 -26.08
C VAL A 207 -17.52 17.55 -27.33
N SER A 208 -17.24 16.69 -28.33
CA SER A 208 -16.61 17.09 -29.60
C SER A 208 -17.56 17.87 -30.53
N ARG A 209 -18.87 17.73 -30.30
CA ARG A 209 -19.95 18.34 -31.09
C ARG A 209 -21.15 18.65 -30.20
N SER A 210 -22.10 19.41 -30.74
CA SER A 210 -23.30 19.88 -30.03
C SER A 210 -24.56 19.28 -30.66
N CYS A 211 -25.42 18.65 -29.86
CA CYS A 211 -26.67 18.02 -30.30
C CYS A 211 -27.88 18.58 -29.56
N GLU A 212 -29.02 18.68 -30.25
CA GLU A 212 -30.33 19.03 -29.64
C GLU A 212 -30.32 20.34 -28.81
N GLY A 213 -29.48 21.31 -29.20
CA GLY A 213 -29.33 22.58 -28.48
C GLY A 213 -28.44 22.50 -27.23
N ARG A 214 -27.84 21.34 -26.91
CA ARG A 214 -26.86 21.16 -25.84
C ARG A 214 -25.44 21.36 -26.35
N SER A 215 -24.53 21.78 -25.47
CA SER A 215 -23.08 21.93 -25.76
C SER A 215 -22.36 20.59 -26.06
N TYR A 216 -23.05 19.47 -25.91
CA TYR A 216 -22.56 18.09 -26.07
C TYR A 216 -23.59 17.23 -26.83
N CYS A 217 -23.20 16.01 -27.17
CA CYS A 217 -24.05 14.91 -27.63
C CYS A 217 -23.95 13.75 -26.63
N VAL A 218 -24.98 12.90 -26.56
CA VAL A 218 -24.88 11.65 -25.79
C VAL A 218 -24.29 10.56 -26.71
N PRO A 219 -23.29 9.77 -26.27
CA PRO A 219 -22.83 8.61 -27.00
C PRO A 219 -23.99 7.63 -27.26
N PRO A 220 -24.18 7.14 -28.50
CA PRO A 220 -25.34 6.32 -28.86
C PRO A 220 -25.33 4.92 -28.21
N ASP A 221 -24.17 4.52 -27.70
CA ASP A 221 -23.85 3.29 -26.96
C ASP A 221 -23.98 3.44 -25.44
N ASN A 222 -24.37 4.61 -24.90
CA ASN A 222 -24.66 4.73 -23.48
C ASN A 222 -25.84 3.82 -23.06
N PRO A 223 -25.74 3.12 -21.92
CA PRO A 223 -26.65 2.02 -21.54
C PRO A 223 -28.12 2.43 -21.34
N TYR A 224 -28.39 3.69 -21.03
CA TYR A 224 -29.74 4.20 -20.75
C TYR A 224 -30.33 5.04 -21.89
N VAL A 225 -29.72 5.05 -23.08
CA VAL A 225 -30.27 5.70 -24.28
C VAL A 225 -31.61 5.05 -24.65
N GLY A 226 -32.66 5.87 -24.75
CA GLY A 226 -34.01 5.42 -25.09
C GLY A 226 -34.81 4.76 -23.95
N VAL A 227 -34.23 4.61 -22.76
CA VAL A 227 -34.94 4.08 -21.58
C VAL A 227 -35.90 5.15 -21.03
N PRO A 228 -37.23 4.90 -20.98
CA PRO A 228 -38.19 5.93 -20.57
C PRO A 228 -37.96 6.44 -19.14
N GLY A 229 -37.83 7.76 -18.99
CA GLY A 229 -37.61 8.42 -17.70
C GLY A 229 -36.16 8.37 -17.18
N ALA A 230 -35.26 7.67 -17.87
CA ALA A 230 -33.84 7.68 -17.55
C ALA A 230 -33.13 8.89 -18.17
N ARG A 231 -32.02 9.30 -17.54
CA ARG A 231 -31.06 10.26 -18.09
C ARG A 231 -30.08 9.53 -19.00
N PRO A 232 -30.08 9.78 -20.33
CA PRO A 232 -29.26 9.03 -21.27
C PRO A 232 -27.75 9.33 -21.13
N GLU A 233 -27.38 10.37 -20.38
CA GLU A 233 -25.99 10.69 -20.04
C GLU A 233 -25.33 9.67 -19.09
N ILE A 234 -26.12 8.86 -18.37
CA ILE A 234 -25.62 7.88 -17.39
C ILE A 234 -24.81 6.77 -18.08
N TRP A 235 -23.64 6.47 -17.52
CA TRP A 235 -22.83 5.30 -17.86
C TRP A 235 -22.82 4.26 -16.73
N VAL A 236 -22.69 4.67 -15.47
CA VAL A 236 -22.73 3.77 -14.29
C VAL A 236 -23.62 4.33 -13.18
N THR A 237 -24.22 3.41 -12.41
CA THR A 237 -25.16 3.69 -11.31
C THR A 237 -24.62 3.19 -9.97
N GLY A 238 -25.22 3.65 -8.87
CA GLY A 238 -24.92 3.12 -7.54
C GLY A 238 -23.60 3.59 -6.91
N VAL A 239 -23.09 4.78 -7.25
CA VAL A 239 -22.00 5.44 -6.50
C VAL A 239 -22.55 6.33 -5.39
N ARG A 240 -21.80 6.49 -4.29
CA ARG A 240 -22.14 7.31 -3.11
C ARG A 240 -21.50 8.69 -3.17
N ASN A 241 -20.18 8.77 -3.00
CA ASN A 241 -19.38 9.98 -3.02
C ASN A 241 -18.01 9.72 -3.66
N ALA A 242 -18.03 9.10 -4.84
CA ALA A 242 -16.84 8.82 -5.61
C ALA A 242 -16.00 10.07 -5.88
N TRP A 243 -14.74 10.04 -5.43
CA TRP A 243 -13.89 11.22 -5.31
C TRP A 243 -12.86 11.35 -6.43
N ARG A 244 -12.07 10.30 -6.71
CA ARG A 244 -11.20 10.24 -7.89
C ARG A 244 -11.39 8.94 -8.65
N PHE A 245 -11.26 9.06 -9.97
CA PHE A 245 -11.13 7.92 -10.86
C PHE A 245 -9.98 8.16 -11.83
N SER A 246 -9.51 7.11 -12.47
CA SER A 246 -8.57 7.22 -13.59
C SER A 246 -8.80 6.10 -14.59
N PHE A 247 -8.44 6.35 -15.85
CA PHE A 247 -8.42 5.32 -16.87
C PHE A 247 -7.03 4.68 -16.96
N ASP A 248 -6.98 3.35 -17.06
CA ASP A 248 -5.76 2.70 -17.55
C ASP A 248 -5.69 2.87 -19.08
N ARG A 249 -4.59 3.46 -19.56
CA ARG A 249 -4.36 3.67 -20.99
C ARG A 249 -4.04 2.38 -21.76
N ALA A 250 -3.80 1.27 -21.07
CA ALA A 250 -3.43 0.00 -21.69
C ALA A 250 -4.63 -0.78 -22.27
N ASP A 251 -5.73 -0.85 -21.54
CA ASP A 251 -6.96 -1.58 -21.89
C ASP A 251 -8.22 -0.70 -21.94
N GLY A 252 -8.16 0.49 -21.33
CA GLY A 252 -9.25 1.44 -21.23
C GLY A 252 -10.22 1.20 -20.08
N SER A 253 -9.82 0.41 -19.08
CA SER A 253 -10.61 0.26 -17.85
C SER A 253 -10.63 1.54 -17.02
N LEU A 254 -11.68 1.70 -16.20
CA LEU A 254 -11.86 2.77 -15.24
C LEU A 254 -11.66 2.22 -13.83
N TRP A 255 -10.78 2.85 -13.05
CA TRP A 255 -10.62 2.62 -11.62
C TRP A 255 -11.23 3.77 -10.83
N LEU A 256 -12.04 3.49 -9.82
CA LEU A 256 -12.82 4.47 -9.05
C LEU A 256 -12.54 4.29 -7.55
N GLY A 257 -12.43 5.37 -6.77
CA GLY A 257 -12.52 5.30 -5.31
C GLY A 257 -13.83 5.91 -4.82
N ASP A 258 -14.65 5.16 -4.09
CA ASP A 258 -15.93 5.61 -3.54
C ASP A 258 -15.96 5.62 -2.00
N VAL A 259 -16.35 6.78 -1.46
CA VAL A 259 -16.28 7.08 -0.03
C VAL A 259 -17.51 6.55 0.69
N GLY A 260 -17.27 5.77 1.72
CA GLY A 260 -18.26 5.07 2.53
C GLY A 260 -19.18 5.96 3.35
N GLN A 261 -20.29 5.38 3.81
CA GLN A 261 -21.18 5.97 4.82
C GLN A 261 -20.66 5.75 6.24
N GLY A 262 -19.89 4.68 6.46
CA GLY A 262 -19.24 4.38 7.72
C GLY A 262 -18.93 2.90 7.98
N THR A 263 -19.16 1.98 7.03
CA THR A 263 -18.80 0.56 7.18
C THR A 263 -17.72 0.08 6.21
N ARG A 264 -17.71 0.62 4.98
CA ARG A 264 -16.75 0.28 3.92
C ARG A 264 -16.38 1.51 3.09
N GLU A 265 -15.08 1.71 2.91
CA GLU A 265 -14.53 2.47 1.78
C GLU A 265 -14.18 1.47 0.67
N GLU A 266 -14.34 1.85 -0.60
CA GLU A 266 -14.21 0.91 -1.72
C GLU A 266 -13.45 1.47 -2.93
N ILE A 267 -12.85 0.55 -3.68
CA ILE A 267 -12.22 0.80 -4.98
C ILE A 267 -12.82 -0.16 -5.99
N ASP A 268 -13.45 0.39 -7.03
CA ASP A 268 -14.01 -0.36 -8.15
C ASP A 268 -13.07 -0.35 -9.34
N HIS A 269 -13.16 -1.40 -10.16
CA HIS A 269 -12.47 -1.50 -11.45
C HIS A 269 -13.43 -2.05 -12.48
N LEU A 270 -13.67 -1.27 -13.53
CA LEU A 270 -14.65 -1.52 -14.57
C LEU A 270 -13.96 -1.56 -15.93
N GLY A 271 -14.19 -2.62 -16.71
CA GLY A 271 -13.75 -2.68 -18.09
C GLY A 271 -14.39 -1.58 -18.94
N ARG A 272 -13.76 -1.21 -20.06
CA ARG A 272 -14.25 -0.13 -20.94
C ARG A 272 -15.71 -0.35 -21.40
N ASP A 273 -16.10 -1.62 -21.56
CA ASP A 273 -17.37 -2.06 -22.12
C ASP A 273 -18.44 -2.30 -21.02
N ASP A 274 -18.12 -2.11 -19.73
CA ASP A 274 -19.01 -2.36 -18.57
C ASP A 274 -20.03 -1.22 -18.31
N GLY A 275 -20.41 -0.51 -19.38
CA GLY A 275 -21.46 0.50 -19.33
C GLY A 275 -22.80 -0.10 -18.90
N GLY A 276 -23.34 0.38 -17.80
CA GLY A 276 -24.57 -0.12 -17.17
C GLY A 276 -24.33 -0.82 -15.83
N ALA A 277 -23.07 -0.97 -15.41
CA ALA A 277 -22.74 -1.47 -14.07
C ALA A 277 -23.42 -0.66 -12.95
N ASN A 278 -23.71 -1.36 -11.86
CA ASN A 278 -24.41 -0.84 -10.68
C ASN A 278 -23.60 -1.20 -9.44
N LEU A 279 -22.91 -0.22 -8.86
CA LEU A 279 -22.02 -0.43 -7.70
C LEU A 279 -22.82 -0.53 -6.38
N GLY A 280 -24.15 -0.42 -6.46
CA GLY A 280 -25.06 -0.89 -5.43
C GLY A 280 -25.46 0.12 -4.36
N TRP A 281 -24.83 1.30 -4.27
CA TRP A 281 -25.28 2.32 -3.33
C TRP A 281 -26.74 2.76 -3.63
N SER A 282 -27.67 2.81 -2.67
CA SER A 282 -27.54 2.59 -1.22
C SER A 282 -28.10 1.25 -0.72
N CYS A 283 -28.31 0.26 -1.61
CA CYS A 283 -28.56 -1.13 -1.18
C CYS A 283 -27.31 -1.72 -0.51
N ARG A 284 -26.14 -1.47 -1.07
CA ARG A 284 -24.84 -1.94 -0.60
C ARG A 284 -23.92 -0.79 -0.20
N GLU A 285 -22.91 -1.13 0.59
CA GLU A 285 -21.72 -0.33 0.90
C GLU A 285 -20.57 -1.36 0.98
N GLY A 286 -19.64 -1.32 0.02
CA GLY A 286 -18.79 -2.48 -0.26
C GLY A 286 -19.61 -3.69 -0.74
N THR A 287 -19.07 -4.87 -0.49
CA THR A 287 -19.73 -6.17 -0.69
C THR A 287 -20.94 -6.41 0.22
N SER A 288 -21.17 -5.54 1.22
CA SER A 288 -22.16 -5.73 2.30
C SER A 288 -23.48 -5.03 2.02
N VAL A 289 -24.59 -5.64 2.44
CA VAL A 289 -25.92 -4.97 2.41
C VAL A 289 -25.94 -3.86 3.48
N PHE A 290 -26.21 -2.64 3.04
CA PHE A 290 -26.27 -1.44 3.87
C PHE A 290 -27.72 -1.10 4.27
N LEU A 291 -28.60 -0.79 3.30
CA LEU A 291 -30.04 -0.61 3.54
C LEU A 291 -30.85 -1.66 2.78
N GLN A 292 -31.34 -2.66 3.51
CA GLN A 292 -32.11 -3.78 2.95
C GLN A 292 -33.39 -3.31 2.21
N GLU A 293 -33.99 -2.21 2.62
CA GLU A 293 -35.16 -1.58 1.99
C GLU A 293 -34.84 -0.83 0.68
N ARG A 294 -33.56 -0.55 0.42
CA ARG A 294 -33.07 0.02 -0.86
C ARG A 294 -32.72 -1.06 -1.88
N CYS A 295 -32.59 -2.32 -1.45
CA CYS A 295 -32.26 -3.44 -2.32
C CYS A 295 -33.46 -3.92 -3.15
N VAL A 296 -33.30 -3.91 -4.47
CA VAL A 296 -34.28 -4.49 -5.40
C VAL A 296 -33.92 -5.95 -5.68
N ALA A 297 -34.86 -6.86 -5.45
CA ALA A 297 -34.66 -8.30 -5.63
C ALA A 297 -34.36 -8.66 -7.09
N GLY A 298 -33.31 -9.47 -7.32
CA GLY A 298 -32.87 -9.86 -8.65
C GLY A 298 -32.02 -8.82 -9.39
N THR A 299 -31.68 -7.70 -8.73
CA THR A 299 -30.68 -6.75 -9.27
C THR A 299 -29.29 -7.35 -9.15
N GLU A 300 -28.55 -7.32 -10.25
CA GLU A 300 -27.13 -7.61 -10.29
C GLU A 300 -26.37 -6.33 -9.87
N TYR A 301 -25.40 -6.50 -8.97
CA TYR A 301 -24.53 -5.44 -8.49
C TYR A 301 -23.08 -5.85 -8.79
N THR A 302 -22.27 -4.88 -9.16
CA THR A 302 -20.82 -5.07 -9.31
C THR A 302 -20.18 -4.94 -7.94
N ASP A 303 -19.38 -5.94 -7.54
CA ASP A 303 -18.61 -5.88 -6.30
C ASP A 303 -17.31 -5.07 -6.51
N PRO A 304 -16.84 -4.29 -5.51
CA PRO A 304 -15.56 -3.60 -5.60
C PRO A 304 -14.39 -4.59 -5.59
N VAL A 305 -13.25 -4.17 -6.14
CA VAL A 305 -12.04 -4.99 -6.25
C VAL A 305 -11.10 -4.86 -5.06
N PHE A 306 -11.33 -3.83 -4.22
CA PHE A 306 -10.72 -3.68 -2.91
C PHE A 306 -11.67 -2.89 -2.00
N GLU A 307 -11.86 -3.36 -0.77
CA GLU A 307 -12.65 -2.68 0.25
C GLU A 307 -11.93 -2.72 1.60
N TYR A 308 -12.14 -1.73 2.46
CA TYR A 308 -11.62 -1.72 3.83
C TYR A 308 -12.59 -1.08 4.81
N GLN A 309 -12.42 -1.40 6.11
CA GLN A 309 -13.33 -0.90 7.14
C GLN A 309 -13.09 0.58 7.45
N SER A 310 -14.09 1.42 7.16
CA SER A 310 -14.15 2.83 7.55
C SER A 310 -14.00 3.00 9.07
N SER A 311 -13.37 4.09 9.49
CA SER A 311 -13.00 4.39 10.88
C SER A 311 -12.03 3.40 11.56
N VAL A 312 -11.51 2.40 10.85
CA VAL A 312 -10.49 1.46 11.37
C VAL A 312 -9.22 1.52 10.54
N ALA A 313 -9.30 1.31 9.22
CA ALA A 313 -8.15 1.36 8.31
C ALA A 313 -8.03 2.67 7.52
N GLY A 314 -9.06 3.54 7.59
CA GLY A 314 -9.14 4.84 6.92
C GLY A 314 -10.48 5.51 7.22
N CYS A 315 -10.80 6.61 6.54
CA CYS A 315 -12.05 7.38 6.75
C CYS A 315 -12.71 7.93 5.48
N ALA A 316 -11.99 7.97 4.36
CA ALA A 316 -12.41 8.51 3.08
C ALA A 316 -11.37 8.11 2.04
N VAL A 317 -11.67 7.09 1.23
CA VAL A 317 -10.82 6.69 0.12
C VAL A 317 -10.66 7.85 -0.87
N ILE A 318 -9.43 8.12 -1.29
CA ILE A 318 -9.16 9.15 -2.32
C ILE A 318 -9.32 8.58 -3.72
N GLY A 319 -9.11 7.27 -3.89
CA GLY A 319 -8.84 6.64 -5.18
C GLY A 319 -7.33 6.69 -5.48
N GLY A 320 -6.98 6.61 -6.76
CA GLY A 320 -5.61 6.35 -7.18
C GLY A 320 -5.39 6.45 -8.69
N HIS A 321 -4.22 5.98 -9.14
CA HIS A 321 -3.86 5.86 -10.55
C HIS A 321 -3.11 4.54 -10.82
N VAL A 322 -3.34 3.95 -12.00
CA VAL A 322 -2.46 2.88 -12.49
C VAL A 322 -1.10 3.46 -12.85
N TYR A 323 -0.05 2.97 -12.22
CA TYR A 323 1.31 3.35 -12.58
C TYR A 323 1.63 2.83 -13.98
N ARG A 324 1.90 3.77 -14.88
CA ARG A 324 2.29 3.52 -16.28
C ARG A 324 3.55 4.30 -16.67
N GLY A 325 4.26 4.86 -15.69
CA GLY A 325 5.53 5.55 -15.90
C GLY A 325 6.64 4.60 -16.34
N SER A 326 7.76 5.18 -16.74
CA SER A 326 8.93 4.46 -17.26
C SER A 326 10.01 4.22 -16.20
N GLU A 327 10.08 5.08 -15.18
CA GLU A 327 11.16 5.08 -14.18
C GLU A 327 11.10 3.86 -13.25
N TYR A 328 9.88 3.44 -12.89
CA TYR A 328 9.59 2.33 -11.96
C TYR A 328 8.83 1.18 -12.64
N ALA A 329 8.83 1.12 -13.98
CA ALA A 329 8.06 0.15 -14.76
C ALA A 329 8.36 -1.32 -14.38
N SER A 330 9.62 -1.62 -14.03
CA SER A 330 10.04 -2.96 -13.60
C SER A 330 9.54 -3.37 -12.21
N LEU A 331 8.95 -2.45 -11.44
CA LEU A 331 8.35 -2.71 -10.13
C LEU A 331 6.82 -2.63 -10.19
N MET A 332 6.29 -1.57 -10.82
CA MET A 332 4.90 -1.13 -10.62
C MET A 332 4.04 -1.02 -11.89
N ASP A 333 4.54 -1.34 -13.10
CA ASP A 333 3.70 -1.23 -14.31
C ASP A 333 2.40 -2.04 -14.19
N GLY A 334 1.27 -1.39 -14.51
CA GLY A 334 -0.06 -2.00 -14.40
C GLY A 334 -0.59 -2.19 -12.98
N THR A 335 0.06 -1.57 -11.99
CA THR A 335 -0.41 -1.57 -10.59
C THR A 335 -1.15 -0.28 -10.28
N TYR A 336 -2.40 -0.39 -9.81
CA TYR A 336 -3.18 0.73 -9.28
C TYR A 336 -2.66 1.10 -7.89
N VAL A 337 -2.25 2.35 -7.71
CA VAL A 337 -1.71 2.89 -6.46
C VAL A 337 -2.69 3.90 -5.89
N ALA A 338 -3.14 3.67 -4.65
CA ALA A 338 -4.23 4.41 -4.00
C ALA A 338 -3.91 4.78 -2.54
N THR A 339 -4.72 5.67 -1.95
CA THR A 339 -4.63 6.08 -0.54
C THR A 339 -5.98 6.49 0.04
N ASP A 340 -6.02 6.60 1.37
CA ASP A 340 -7.08 7.23 2.15
C ASP A 340 -6.66 8.65 2.61
N TYR A 341 -7.63 9.52 2.84
CA TYR A 341 -7.42 10.88 3.35
C TYR A 341 -6.86 10.92 4.79
N CYS A 342 -7.35 10.04 5.66
CA CYS A 342 -7.02 10.02 7.09
C CYS A 342 -5.81 9.13 7.42
N SER A 343 -5.74 7.91 6.88
CA SER A 343 -4.73 6.92 7.32
C SER A 343 -3.42 6.97 6.55
N ASN A 344 -3.35 7.73 5.44
CA ASN A 344 -2.17 7.92 4.60
C ASN A 344 -1.46 6.63 4.11
N THR A 345 -2.10 5.47 4.29
CA THR A 345 -1.63 4.16 3.82
C THR A 345 -1.55 4.12 2.30
N ALA A 346 -0.40 3.71 1.77
CA ALA A 346 -0.24 3.48 0.34
C ALA A 346 -0.62 2.04 -0.01
N TRP A 347 -1.69 1.86 -0.79
CA TRP A 347 -2.12 0.56 -1.29
C TRP A 347 -1.71 0.36 -2.74
N ALA A 348 -1.30 -0.88 -3.04
CA ALA A 348 -1.06 -1.39 -4.38
C ALA A 348 -2.11 -2.47 -4.69
N ILE A 349 -2.74 -2.37 -5.86
CA ILE A 349 -3.78 -3.30 -6.34
C ILE A 349 -3.46 -3.66 -7.79
N ARG A 350 -3.46 -4.95 -8.14
CA ARG A 350 -3.11 -5.44 -9.48
C ARG A 350 -4.04 -6.58 -9.91
N PRO A 351 -4.66 -6.51 -11.10
CA PRO A 351 -5.48 -7.62 -11.62
C PRO A 351 -4.61 -8.83 -11.95
N ASN A 352 -5.12 -10.01 -11.63
CA ASN A 352 -4.52 -11.30 -11.93
C ASN A 352 -5.16 -11.94 -13.17
N ALA A 353 -4.43 -12.85 -13.82
CA ALA A 353 -4.88 -13.52 -15.04
C ALA A 353 -6.11 -14.45 -14.86
N ASP A 354 -6.49 -14.74 -13.61
CA ASP A 354 -7.68 -15.51 -13.24
C ASP A 354 -8.91 -14.63 -12.91
N GLY A 355 -8.78 -13.30 -13.00
CA GLY A 355 -9.83 -12.33 -12.67
C GLY A 355 -9.87 -11.91 -11.20
N THR A 356 -8.98 -12.44 -10.34
CA THR A 356 -8.80 -11.95 -8.97
C THR A 356 -7.89 -10.71 -8.93
N TYR A 357 -7.68 -10.15 -7.74
CA TYR A 357 -6.74 -9.04 -7.53
C TYR A 357 -5.73 -9.40 -6.45
N SER A 358 -4.46 -9.14 -6.73
CA SER A 358 -3.45 -9.03 -5.69
C SER A 358 -3.56 -7.63 -5.07
N THR A 359 -3.48 -7.56 -3.74
CA THR A 359 -3.54 -6.30 -2.98
C THR A 359 -2.47 -6.30 -1.90
N GLY A 360 -1.96 -5.13 -1.53
CA GLY A 360 -0.94 -5.00 -0.49
C GLY A 360 -0.70 -3.56 -0.05
N THR A 361 -0.17 -3.39 1.15
CA THR A 361 0.32 -2.10 1.63
C THR A 361 1.79 -1.96 1.25
N ILE A 362 2.12 -0.87 0.55
CA ILE A 362 3.48 -0.58 0.06
C ILE A 362 4.10 0.63 0.77
N GLY A 363 3.71 0.89 2.03
CA GLY A 363 4.19 2.01 2.84
C GLY A 363 3.16 3.12 3.03
N GLU A 364 3.63 4.38 3.07
CA GLU A 364 2.83 5.54 3.47
C GLU A 364 3.06 6.75 2.55
N PHE A 365 1.97 7.45 2.23
CA PHE A 365 1.95 8.78 1.64
C PHE A 365 1.99 9.88 2.72
N PRO A 366 2.18 11.15 2.34
CA PRO A 366 1.97 12.28 3.25
C PRO A 366 0.53 12.32 3.79
N ILE A 367 0.33 12.76 5.03
CA ILE A 367 -1.02 12.92 5.61
C ILE A 367 -1.91 13.85 4.77
N GLN A 368 -3.21 13.57 4.74
CA GLN A 368 -4.25 14.37 4.06
C GLN A 368 -4.03 14.51 2.54
N VAL A 369 -3.60 13.46 1.84
CA VAL A 369 -3.66 13.43 0.36
C VAL A 369 -5.10 13.71 -0.07
N THR A 370 -5.28 14.64 -1.01
CA THR A 370 -6.59 14.99 -1.58
C THR A 370 -6.75 14.55 -3.03
N SER A 371 -5.64 14.27 -3.72
CA SER A 371 -5.67 13.85 -5.12
C SER A 371 -4.38 13.15 -5.54
N PHE A 372 -4.53 12.19 -6.44
CA PHE A 372 -3.47 11.68 -7.30
C PHE A 372 -3.55 12.34 -8.68
N GLY A 373 -2.45 12.24 -9.43
CA GLY A 373 -2.40 12.49 -10.85
C GLY A 373 -1.14 11.91 -11.47
N ALA A 374 -1.10 11.89 -12.80
CA ALA A 374 0.07 11.48 -13.57
C ALA A 374 0.52 12.61 -14.50
N ASP A 375 1.82 12.69 -14.79
CA ASP A 375 2.30 13.50 -15.91
C ASP A 375 2.06 12.80 -17.27
N ALA A 376 2.43 13.46 -18.37
CA ALA A 376 2.27 12.91 -19.71
C ALA A 376 3.09 11.62 -19.98
N ARG A 377 4.08 11.29 -19.13
CA ARG A 377 4.88 10.06 -19.22
C ARG A 377 4.22 8.92 -18.43
N GLY A 378 3.47 9.24 -17.39
CA GLY A 378 2.82 8.30 -16.48
C GLY A 378 3.46 8.26 -15.09
N GLU A 379 4.39 9.19 -14.80
CA GLU A 379 4.98 9.31 -13.46
C GLU A 379 3.98 9.98 -12.51
N LEU A 380 3.87 9.46 -11.29
CA LEU A 380 2.79 9.81 -10.36
C LEU A 380 3.14 10.98 -9.43
N TYR A 381 2.11 11.76 -9.11
CA TYR A 381 2.15 12.89 -8.21
C TYR A 381 0.99 12.81 -7.22
N VAL A 382 1.23 13.28 -5.99
CA VAL A 382 0.18 13.47 -4.98
C VAL A 382 0.18 14.90 -4.46
N VAL A 383 -1.01 15.39 -4.11
CA VAL A 383 -1.22 16.69 -3.46
C VAL A 383 -1.97 16.50 -2.14
N ASN A 384 -1.69 17.34 -1.15
CA ASN A 384 -2.29 17.24 0.18
C ASN A 384 -3.03 18.53 0.62
N ASP A 385 -4.09 18.41 1.42
CA ASP A 385 -4.98 19.55 1.76
C ASP A 385 -4.22 20.65 2.50
N LEU A 386 -3.58 20.27 3.63
CA LEU A 386 -2.82 21.16 4.50
C LEU A 386 -1.42 20.56 4.75
N PRO A 387 -0.33 21.33 4.59
CA PRO A 387 -0.27 22.77 4.30
C PRO A 387 -0.25 23.10 2.79
N GLY A 388 -0.81 22.24 1.92
CA GLY A 388 -0.89 22.50 0.48
C GLY A 388 0.44 22.28 -0.23
N ARG A 389 0.83 21.00 -0.37
CA ARG A 389 2.08 20.56 -0.99
C ARG A 389 1.83 19.67 -2.21
N LEU A 390 2.81 19.63 -3.10
CA LEU A 390 2.91 18.71 -4.23
C LEU A 390 4.14 17.82 -4.03
N PHE A 391 3.97 16.52 -4.27
CA PHE A 391 5.02 15.52 -4.16
C PHE A 391 5.10 14.70 -5.44
N THR A 392 6.31 14.35 -5.87
CA THR A 392 6.54 13.22 -6.79
C THR A 392 6.46 11.91 -5.99
N VAL A 393 5.96 10.85 -6.62
CA VAL A 393 5.94 9.50 -6.06
C VAL A 393 7.05 8.66 -6.72
N SER A 394 7.82 7.94 -5.91
CA SER A 394 8.84 6.99 -6.35
C SER A 394 8.61 5.63 -5.71
N PHE A 395 9.14 4.56 -6.31
CA PHE A 395 9.02 3.20 -5.81
C PHE A 395 10.40 2.56 -5.71
N GLU A 396 10.68 1.92 -4.58
CA GLU A 396 11.95 1.28 -4.31
C GLU A 396 11.69 -0.20 -4.01
N ARG A 397 12.57 -1.08 -4.50
CA ARG A 397 12.54 -2.47 -4.08
C ARG A 397 13.04 -2.52 -2.65
N VAL A 398 12.20 -2.98 -1.73
CA VAL A 398 12.63 -3.40 -0.41
C VAL A 398 13.64 -4.52 -0.63
N ALA A 399 14.85 -4.37 -0.09
CA ALA A 399 15.78 -5.48 -0.10
C ALA A 399 15.12 -6.61 0.70
N ALA A 400 14.95 -7.78 0.08
CA ALA A 400 14.44 -8.95 0.77
C ALA A 400 15.20 -9.09 2.09
N ALA A 401 14.47 -9.08 3.21
CA ALA A 401 15.07 -9.25 4.51
C ALA A 401 15.89 -10.55 4.47
N GLY A 402 17.09 -10.52 5.04
CA GLY A 402 17.77 -11.77 5.33
C GLY A 402 16.95 -12.59 6.33
N PRO A 403 17.24 -13.89 6.48
CA PRO A 403 16.63 -14.70 7.52
C PRO A 403 16.77 -13.98 8.88
N ALA A 404 15.71 -13.96 9.68
CA ALA A 404 15.69 -13.18 10.92
C ALA A 404 16.79 -13.67 11.88
N ARG A 405 17.67 -12.76 12.31
CA ARG A 405 18.92 -13.10 13.00
C ARG A 405 18.72 -13.16 14.51
N ILE A 406 18.89 -14.35 15.08
CA ILE A 406 18.59 -14.68 16.47
C ILE A 406 19.89 -14.89 17.24
N MET A 407 20.31 -13.92 18.04
CA MET A 407 21.48 -14.07 18.92
C MET A 407 21.07 -14.71 20.25
N ALA A 408 21.56 -15.92 20.53
CA ALA A 408 21.55 -16.48 21.87
C ALA A 408 22.74 -15.91 22.69
N LEU A 409 22.46 -14.96 23.58
CA LEU A 409 23.46 -14.22 24.37
C LEU A 409 23.47 -14.66 25.84
N GLY A 410 24.64 -14.99 26.38
CA GLY A 410 24.75 -15.24 27.82
C GLY A 410 26.01 -15.96 28.28
N ASP A 411 25.87 -16.71 29.38
CA ASP A 411 26.98 -17.37 30.06
C ASP A 411 27.11 -18.87 29.71
N SER A 412 27.43 -19.71 30.70
CA SER A 412 27.65 -21.15 30.47
C SER A 412 26.36 -21.87 30.08
N ILE A 413 25.19 -21.50 30.62
CA ILE A 413 23.91 -22.11 30.22
C ILE A 413 23.56 -21.78 28.76
N THR A 414 23.96 -20.60 28.27
CA THR A 414 23.79 -20.27 26.84
C THR A 414 24.74 -21.06 25.97
N SER A 415 25.96 -21.29 26.43
CA SER A 415 26.96 -22.03 25.68
C SER A 415 26.84 -23.54 25.88
N SER A 416 27.38 -24.10 26.96
CA SER A 416 27.70 -25.53 27.06
C SER A 416 27.30 -26.17 28.40
N PRO A 417 26.89 -27.45 28.41
CA PRO A 417 26.54 -28.34 27.29
C PRO A 417 25.01 -28.46 27.16
N GLY A 418 24.32 -27.34 26.90
CA GLY A 418 22.87 -27.31 26.73
C GLY A 418 22.45 -27.34 25.25
N CYS A 419 21.67 -28.35 24.87
CA CYS A 419 21.09 -28.48 23.53
C CYS A 419 19.77 -27.73 23.33
N TRP A 420 19.33 -26.92 24.31
CA TRP A 420 18.08 -26.15 24.22
C TRP A 420 17.97 -25.27 22.98
N ARG A 421 19.08 -24.71 22.47
CA ARG A 421 19.13 -23.92 21.23
C ARG A 421 18.83 -24.77 20.00
N ALA A 422 19.42 -25.95 19.92
CA ALA A 422 19.18 -26.92 18.85
C ALA A 422 17.70 -27.38 18.83
N LEU A 423 17.14 -27.63 20.01
CA LEU A 423 15.73 -27.95 20.18
C LEU A 423 14.81 -26.78 19.81
N LEU A 424 15.18 -25.55 20.13
CA LEU A 424 14.43 -24.33 19.82
C LEU A 424 14.44 -24.03 18.31
N GLY A 425 15.61 -24.06 17.66
CA GLY A 425 15.75 -23.84 16.23
C GLY A 425 15.03 -24.89 15.39
N ASN A 426 15.12 -26.18 15.77
CA ASN A 426 14.35 -27.22 15.09
C ASN A 426 12.84 -27.06 15.32
N ARG A 427 12.41 -26.74 16.56
CA ARG A 427 10.98 -26.47 16.84
C ARG A 427 10.43 -25.31 16.01
N LEU A 428 11.20 -24.25 15.82
CA LEU A 428 10.83 -23.12 14.95
C LEU A 428 10.61 -23.60 13.50
N ARG A 429 11.58 -24.31 12.91
CA ARG A 429 11.48 -24.88 11.56
C ARG A 429 10.31 -25.84 11.39
N ASP A 430 10.13 -26.75 12.35
CA ASP A 430 9.04 -27.74 12.37
C ASP A 430 7.64 -27.08 12.43
N ASN A 431 7.57 -25.80 12.83
CA ASN A 431 6.34 -25.00 12.90
C ASN A 431 6.30 -23.87 11.84
N GLY A 432 7.14 -23.94 10.80
CA GLY A 432 7.07 -23.06 9.62
C GLY A 432 8.00 -21.84 9.62
N TYR A 433 8.72 -21.57 10.72
CA TYR A 433 9.72 -20.50 10.77
C TYR A 433 11.02 -21.00 10.11
N THR A 434 11.06 -20.95 8.77
CA THR A 434 12.18 -21.46 7.96
C THR A 434 13.18 -20.38 7.53
N ASP A 435 12.81 -19.10 7.60
CA ASP A 435 13.66 -17.96 7.23
C ASP A 435 14.26 -17.31 8.50
N ILE A 436 15.07 -18.09 9.22
CA ILE A 436 15.72 -17.72 10.47
C ILE A 436 17.19 -18.19 10.46
N ASP A 437 18.05 -17.41 11.12
CA ASP A 437 19.49 -17.63 11.24
C ASP A 437 19.89 -17.41 12.70
N PHE A 438 20.41 -18.43 13.40
CA PHE A 438 21.03 -18.20 14.69
C PHE A 438 22.40 -17.55 14.48
N VAL A 439 22.73 -16.53 15.28
CA VAL A 439 23.93 -15.72 15.03
C VAL A 439 24.76 -15.48 16.29
N GLY A 440 26.07 -15.35 16.08
CA GLY A 440 27.05 -14.98 17.10
C GLY A 440 28.46 -15.46 16.76
N THR A 441 29.44 -15.08 17.57
CA THR A 441 30.86 -15.36 17.32
C THR A 441 31.31 -16.77 17.73
N GLN A 442 30.47 -17.52 18.44
CA GLN A 442 30.75 -18.88 18.91
C GLN A 442 30.06 -19.93 18.02
N SER A 443 30.76 -21.03 17.71
CA SER A 443 30.27 -22.09 16.83
C SER A 443 29.23 -23.02 17.50
N PRO A 444 28.40 -23.74 16.70
CA PRO A 444 27.52 -24.80 17.19
C PRO A 444 28.23 -25.87 18.03
N GLN A 445 27.47 -26.59 18.86
CA GLN A 445 27.95 -27.64 19.75
C GLN A 445 27.34 -29.01 19.39
N GLY A 446 28.00 -30.10 19.78
CA GLY A 446 27.55 -31.44 19.38
C GLY A 446 26.28 -31.89 20.10
N CYS A 447 25.12 -31.75 19.47
CA CYS A 447 23.83 -32.24 19.98
C CYS A 447 23.36 -33.60 19.40
N GLY A 448 24.17 -34.23 18.54
CA GLY A 448 23.86 -35.54 17.93
C GLY A 448 22.95 -35.48 16.71
N PHE A 449 22.63 -34.28 16.22
CA PHE A 449 21.90 -33.98 14.99
C PHE A 449 22.35 -32.63 14.44
N ASP A 450 22.16 -32.41 13.14
CA ASP A 450 22.49 -31.14 12.49
C ASP A 450 21.46 -30.06 12.87
N TYR A 451 21.97 -28.87 13.17
CA TYR A 451 21.17 -27.68 13.46
C TYR A 451 22.05 -26.43 13.24
N ASP A 452 21.40 -25.29 13.30
CA ASP A 452 21.97 -23.95 13.21
C ASP A 452 22.11 -23.41 14.65
N GLY A 453 23.33 -23.06 15.05
CA GLY A 453 23.71 -23.09 16.46
C GLY A 453 24.74 -22.07 16.90
N GLU A 454 25.08 -21.15 16.00
CA GLU A 454 25.91 -19.98 16.22
C GLU A 454 25.33 -19.15 17.37
N HIS A 455 26.21 -18.59 18.21
CA HIS A 455 25.78 -17.98 19.46
C HIS A 455 26.79 -17.03 20.08
N GLU A 456 26.35 -16.32 21.12
CA GLU A 456 27.17 -15.40 21.92
C GLU A 456 27.15 -15.84 23.40
N GLY A 457 27.47 -17.11 23.62
CA GLY A 457 27.47 -17.74 24.95
C GLY A 457 28.89 -17.96 25.46
N HIS A 458 29.20 -17.47 26.67
CA HIS A 458 30.57 -17.42 27.18
C HIS A 458 30.69 -18.09 28.56
N PRO A 459 31.28 -19.31 28.65
CA PRO A 459 31.51 -19.99 29.92
C PRO A 459 32.36 -19.14 30.88
N GLY A 460 31.96 -19.09 32.16
CA GLY A 460 32.69 -18.37 33.21
C GLY A 460 32.66 -16.83 33.13
N VAL A 461 32.04 -16.24 32.10
CA VAL A 461 31.94 -14.78 31.94
C VAL A 461 30.76 -14.23 32.74
N LEU A 462 30.93 -13.02 33.30
CA LEU A 462 29.94 -12.27 34.06
C LEU A 462 29.37 -11.13 33.21
N VAL A 463 28.06 -10.88 33.26
CA VAL A 463 27.42 -9.76 32.55
C VAL A 463 27.91 -8.41 33.06
N THR A 464 28.20 -8.32 34.38
CA THR A 464 28.81 -7.11 34.98
C THR A 464 30.18 -6.80 34.40
N ASP A 465 30.96 -7.83 34.09
CA ASP A 465 32.28 -7.71 33.45
C ASP A 465 32.15 -7.36 31.96
N VAL A 466 31.21 -7.96 31.22
CA VAL A 466 30.94 -7.66 29.80
C VAL A 466 30.51 -6.21 29.59
N ALA A 467 29.62 -5.71 30.45
CA ALA A 467 29.20 -4.31 30.45
C ALA A 467 30.40 -3.39 30.74
N ALA A 468 31.14 -3.65 31.83
CA ALA A 468 32.27 -2.82 32.26
C ALA A 468 33.44 -2.80 31.25
N ARG A 469 33.62 -3.86 30.47
CA ARG A 469 34.64 -3.96 29.41
C ARG A 469 34.14 -3.59 28.02
N ASN A 470 32.87 -3.21 27.87
CA ASN A 470 32.24 -2.84 26.59
C ASN A 470 32.46 -3.90 25.48
N GLN A 471 32.23 -5.18 25.80
CA GLN A 471 32.52 -6.28 24.87
C GLN A 471 31.41 -6.54 23.84
N LEU A 472 30.14 -6.39 24.25
CA LEU A 472 28.97 -6.69 23.41
C LEU A 472 28.94 -5.95 22.04
N PRO A 473 29.32 -4.67 21.90
CA PRO A 473 29.31 -3.98 20.61
C PRO A 473 30.14 -4.66 19.52
N ALA A 474 31.25 -5.34 19.87
CA ALA A 474 32.06 -6.06 18.90
C ALA A 474 31.38 -7.35 18.40
N TRP A 475 30.61 -8.01 19.28
CA TRP A 475 29.79 -9.17 18.94
C TRP A 475 28.61 -8.75 18.06
N LEU A 476 27.87 -7.72 18.50
CA LEU A 476 26.77 -7.13 17.73
C LEU A 476 27.19 -6.69 16.33
N ALA A 477 28.36 -6.07 16.16
CA ALA A 477 28.86 -5.68 14.83
C ALA A 477 29.27 -6.87 13.93
N ALA A 478 29.48 -8.06 14.49
CA ALA A 478 29.85 -9.26 13.75
C ALA A 478 28.65 -10.11 13.33
N SER A 479 27.52 -10.00 14.04
CA SER A 479 26.34 -10.84 13.86
C SER A 479 25.05 -10.07 13.56
N ASP A 480 25.00 -8.78 13.94
CA ASP A 480 23.91 -7.81 13.72
C ASP A 480 22.50 -8.38 13.98
N PRO A 481 22.15 -8.77 15.22
CA PRO A 481 20.92 -9.50 15.48
C PRO A 481 19.65 -8.63 15.41
N ASP A 482 18.57 -9.26 14.97
CA ASP A 482 17.21 -8.70 14.96
C ASP A 482 16.46 -9.07 16.25
N VAL A 483 16.74 -10.26 16.79
CA VAL A 483 16.25 -10.73 18.10
C VAL A 483 17.42 -11.20 18.97
N VAL A 484 17.47 -10.75 20.22
CA VAL A 484 18.43 -11.22 21.22
C VAL A 484 17.73 -12.03 22.32
N VAL A 485 18.07 -13.31 22.41
CA VAL A 485 17.65 -14.23 23.47
C VAL A 485 18.71 -14.22 24.57
N MET A 486 18.48 -13.41 25.61
CA MET A 486 19.44 -13.15 26.68
C MET A 486 19.22 -14.08 27.90
N HIS A 487 20.03 -15.13 28.01
CA HIS A 487 20.11 -16.01 29.18
C HIS A 487 21.45 -15.82 29.92
N PHE A 488 21.57 -14.68 30.61
CA PHE A 488 22.81 -14.22 31.25
C PHE A 488 22.59 -13.93 32.75
N GLY A 489 23.65 -13.86 33.55
CA GLY A 489 23.61 -13.45 34.96
C GLY A 489 23.76 -14.60 35.97
N THR A 490 23.79 -15.85 35.52
CA THR A 490 24.04 -17.05 36.34
C THR A 490 25.39 -16.94 37.05
N ASN A 491 26.44 -16.63 36.29
CA ASN A 491 27.79 -16.49 36.83
C ASN A 491 27.93 -15.30 37.79
N ASP A 492 27.20 -14.20 37.55
CA ASP A 492 27.18 -13.04 38.43
C ASP A 492 26.55 -13.37 39.78
N VAL A 493 25.40 -14.07 39.78
CA VAL A 493 24.73 -14.54 41.01
C VAL A 493 25.62 -15.51 41.79
N TRP A 494 26.25 -16.47 41.09
CA TRP A 494 27.20 -17.41 41.70
C TRP A 494 28.41 -16.67 42.30
N SER A 495 28.92 -15.66 41.59
CA SER A 495 30.01 -14.78 42.03
C SER A 495 29.60 -13.72 43.06
N ASN A 496 28.39 -13.80 43.63
CA ASN A 496 27.86 -12.86 44.63
C ASN A 496 27.87 -11.38 44.19
N ARG A 497 27.61 -11.13 42.89
CA ARG A 497 27.34 -9.77 42.40
C ARG A 497 25.97 -9.29 42.89
N PRO A 498 25.83 -8.03 43.35
CA PRO A 498 24.52 -7.49 43.73
C PRO A 498 23.55 -7.43 42.56
N THR A 499 22.27 -7.75 42.79
CA THR A 499 21.18 -7.63 41.80
C THR A 499 21.15 -6.28 41.10
N SER A 500 21.37 -5.18 41.83
CA SER A 500 21.43 -3.83 41.26
C SER A 500 22.58 -3.64 40.26
N SER A 501 23.72 -4.29 40.47
CA SER A 501 24.84 -4.28 39.52
C SER A 501 24.55 -5.09 38.27
N ILE A 502 23.86 -6.22 38.40
CA ILE A 502 23.43 -7.07 37.28
C ILE A 502 22.42 -6.32 36.40
N LEU A 503 21.41 -5.67 36.99
CA LEU A 503 20.41 -4.90 36.23
C LEU A 503 21.00 -3.62 35.60
N ALA A 504 21.98 -2.98 36.25
CA ALA A 504 22.74 -1.88 35.63
C ALA A 504 23.56 -2.36 34.41
N ALA A 505 24.13 -3.56 34.49
CA ALA A 505 24.79 -4.19 33.34
C ALA A 505 23.77 -4.50 32.23
N TYR A 506 22.63 -5.14 32.51
CA TYR A 506 21.59 -5.38 31.50
C TYR A 506 21.11 -4.08 30.82
N THR A 507 20.94 -3.00 31.59
CA THR A 507 20.59 -1.67 31.04
C THR A 507 21.64 -1.16 30.05
N THR A 508 22.93 -1.36 30.37
CA THR A 508 24.04 -1.03 29.48
C THR A 508 24.01 -1.87 28.20
N LEU A 509 23.78 -3.18 28.33
CA LEU A 509 23.70 -4.12 27.21
C LEU A 509 22.53 -3.79 26.27
N VAL A 510 21.32 -3.53 26.79
CA VAL A 510 20.16 -3.11 25.99
C VAL A 510 20.43 -1.79 25.25
N GLY A 511 21.16 -0.85 25.88
CA GLY A 511 21.62 0.37 25.21
C GLY A 511 22.59 0.10 24.05
N GLN A 512 23.51 -0.86 24.21
CA GLN A 512 24.43 -1.29 23.15
C GLN A 512 23.71 -2.00 22.00
N MET A 513 22.75 -2.88 22.30
CA MET A 513 21.89 -3.54 21.30
C MET A 513 21.16 -2.51 20.43
N ARG A 514 20.51 -1.53 21.05
CA ARG A 514 19.78 -0.45 20.36
C ARG A 514 20.66 0.51 19.59
N ALA A 515 21.94 0.61 19.94
CA ALA A 515 22.91 1.41 19.19
C ALA A 515 23.38 0.71 17.91
N GLN A 516 23.32 -0.63 17.86
CA GLN A 516 23.51 -1.41 16.64
C GLN A 516 22.23 -1.43 15.80
N ASN A 517 21.14 -1.97 16.37
CA ASN A 517 19.85 -2.12 15.73
C ASN A 517 18.77 -1.43 16.60
N PRO A 518 18.23 -0.25 16.20
CA PRO A 518 17.23 0.48 16.97
C PRO A 518 15.89 -0.25 17.19
N GLU A 519 15.65 -1.35 16.48
CA GLU A 519 14.39 -2.11 16.47
C GLU A 519 14.54 -3.50 17.08
N VAL A 520 15.73 -3.83 17.59
CA VAL A 520 16.06 -5.12 18.20
C VAL A 520 15.06 -5.52 19.30
N SER A 521 14.52 -6.73 19.17
CA SER A 521 13.68 -7.34 20.20
C SER A 521 14.54 -8.10 21.20
N VAL A 522 14.37 -7.84 22.51
CA VAL A 522 15.18 -8.46 23.56
C VAL A 522 14.31 -9.35 24.43
N LEU A 523 14.57 -10.66 24.39
CA LEU A 523 13.89 -11.66 25.20
C LEU A 523 14.82 -12.02 26.37
N VAL A 524 14.47 -11.64 27.60
CA VAL A 524 15.33 -11.78 28.78
C VAL A 524 14.81 -12.86 29.73
N ALA A 525 15.69 -13.77 30.15
CA ALA A 525 15.35 -14.81 31.11
C ALA A 525 15.20 -14.24 32.53
N GLN A 526 14.12 -14.60 33.23
CA GLN A 526 14.25 -14.94 34.65
C GLN A 526 15.03 -16.26 34.70
N ILE A 527 16.29 -16.22 35.16
CA ILE A 527 17.25 -17.31 34.98
C ILE A 527 16.89 -18.57 35.80
N LEU A 528 17.43 -19.72 35.39
CA LEU A 528 17.20 -21.01 36.05
C LEU A 528 17.48 -20.99 37.56
N PRO A 529 16.75 -21.78 38.37
CA PRO A 529 17.20 -22.10 39.71
C PRO A 529 18.55 -22.82 39.67
N MET A 530 19.41 -22.49 40.63
CA MET A 530 20.73 -23.10 40.76
C MET A 530 20.99 -23.57 42.20
N ASN A 531 21.68 -24.70 42.33
CA ASN A 531 22.17 -25.25 43.60
C ASN A 531 23.57 -25.87 43.42
N PRO A 532 24.59 -25.07 43.04
CA PRO A 532 25.94 -25.58 42.85
C PRO A 532 26.60 -26.00 44.17
N ALA A 533 27.52 -26.97 44.05
CA ALA A 533 28.38 -27.35 45.17
C ALA A 533 29.17 -26.13 45.69
N GLY A 534 29.00 -25.82 46.99
CA GLY A 534 29.72 -24.74 47.65
C GLY A 534 29.04 -23.37 47.68
N CYS A 535 27.78 -23.23 47.24
CA CYS A 535 27.02 -21.97 47.39
C CYS A 535 25.57 -22.21 47.82
N ALA A 536 25.33 -22.26 49.13
CA ALA A 536 23.99 -22.48 49.69
C ALA A 536 23.05 -21.28 49.45
N GLU A 537 23.61 -20.07 49.32
CA GLU A 537 22.85 -18.84 49.13
C GLU A 537 22.46 -18.59 47.67
N CYS A 538 23.04 -19.32 46.71
CA CYS A 538 22.88 -19.03 45.28
C CYS A 538 21.41 -19.12 44.82
N GLY A 539 20.65 -20.12 45.30
CA GLY A 539 19.22 -20.22 44.98
C GLY A 539 18.38 -19.03 45.48
N ALA A 540 18.72 -18.46 46.64
CA ALA A 540 18.06 -17.25 47.15
C ALA A 540 18.44 -16.01 46.32
N ARG A 541 19.72 -15.86 45.97
CA ARG A 541 20.18 -14.75 45.11
C ARG A 541 19.57 -14.78 43.71
N VAL A 542 19.31 -15.96 43.13
CA VAL A 542 18.53 -16.06 41.88
C VAL A 542 17.10 -15.57 42.11
N SER A 543 16.45 -15.99 43.19
CA SER A 543 15.09 -15.51 43.53
C SER A 543 15.04 -13.98 43.64
N ASP A 544 16.06 -13.35 44.26
CA ASP A 544 16.17 -11.89 44.37
C ASP A 544 16.35 -11.20 43.01
N LEU A 545 17.16 -11.78 42.11
CA LEU A 545 17.33 -11.27 40.74
C LEU A 545 16.04 -11.43 39.91
N ASN A 546 15.45 -12.63 39.91
CA ASN A 546 14.25 -12.94 39.14
C ASN A 546 13.04 -12.12 39.59
N ALA A 547 12.93 -11.78 40.89
CA ALA A 547 11.91 -10.88 41.40
C ALA A 547 12.05 -9.43 40.89
N ALA A 548 13.27 -8.99 40.56
CA ALA A 548 13.56 -7.63 40.11
C ALA A 548 13.51 -7.45 38.57
N ILE A 549 13.75 -8.51 37.80
CA ILE A 549 13.77 -8.47 36.32
C ILE A 549 12.49 -7.91 35.69
N PRO A 550 11.25 -8.29 36.11
CA PRO A 550 10.03 -7.75 35.51
C PRO A 550 9.88 -6.23 35.61
N ALA A 551 10.18 -5.65 36.77
CA ALA A 551 10.12 -4.20 36.97
C ALA A 551 11.23 -3.47 36.18
N TRP A 552 12.42 -4.08 36.08
CA TRP A 552 13.50 -3.55 35.26
C TRP A 552 13.15 -3.58 33.77
N ALA A 553 12.71 -4.71 33.23
CA ALA A 553 12.36 -4.88 31.82
C ALA A 553 11.27 -3.87 31.41
N ALA A 554 10.21 -3.72 32.21
CA ALA A 554 9.17 -2.72 31.99
C ALA A 554 9.69 -1.27 31.98
N SER A 555 10.75 -0.96 32.73
CA SER A 555 11.34 0.39 32.78
C SER A 555 12.25 0.72 31.59
N VAL A 556 12.75 -0.29 30.86
CA VAL A 556 13.61 -0.10 29.67
C VAL A 556 12.94 -0.47 28.35
N SER A 557 11.80 -1.16 28.37
CA SER A 557 11.06 -1.58 27.17
C SER A 557 10.45 -0.39 26.40
N THR A 558 10.33 -0.52 25.09
CA THR A 558 9.72 0.49 24.21
C THR A 558 8.88 -0.20 23.14
N ALA A 559 7.96 0.52 22.49
CA ALA A 559 7.16 -0.04 21.40
C ALA A 559 8.00 -0.43 20.16
N ARG A 560 9.13 0.26 19.91
CA ARG A 560 10.02 0.02 18.75
C ARG A 560 11.07 -1.07 19.01
N SER A 561 11.51 -1.20 20.25
CA SER A 561 12.47 -2.23 20.70
C SER A 561 11.96 -2.77 22.05
N PRO A 562 11.14 -3.84 22.03
CA PRO A 562 10.54 -4.40 23.24
C PRO A 562 11.56 -5.19 24.06
N VAL A 563 11.44 -5.14 25.39
CA VAL A 563 12.14 -6.04 26.31
C VAL A 563 11.09 -6.94 26.98
N VAL A 564 11.08 -8.21 26.61
CA VAL A 564 10.08 -9.22 27.02
C VAL A 564 10.72 -10.19 28.00
N VAL A 565 10.08 -10.38 29.16
CA VAL A 565 10.55 -11.32 30.18
C VAL A 565 10.04 -12.72 29.88
N VAL A 566 10.93 -13.70 29.95
CA VAL A 566 10.63 -15.12 29.78
C VAL A 566 10.97 -15.87 31.07
N ASP A 567 9.99 -16.56 31.64
CA ASP A 567 10.14 -17.33 32.86
C ASP A 567 10.81 -18.69 32.55
N GLN A 568 12.11 -18.80 32.83
CA GLN A 568 12.86 -20.05 32.78
C GLN A 568 12.93 -20.75 34.14
N TRP A 569 12.37 -20.14 35.19
CA TRP A 569 12.49 -20.58 36.57
C TRP A 569 11.33 -21.51 36.98
N THR A 570 10.09 -21.15 36.65
CA THR A 570 8.91 -21.87 37.13
C THR A 570 8.84 -23.29 36.57
N GLY A 571 8.78 -24.28 37.47
CA GLY A 571 8.73 -25.70 37.09
C GLY A 571 10.07 -26.32 36.71
N PHE A 572 11.18 -25.57 36.81
CA PHE A 572 12.54 -26.08 36.65
C PHE A 572 13.08 -26.60 37.99
N SER A 573 13.79 -27.73 37.97
CA SER A 573 14.28 -28.43 39.16
C SER A 573 15.78 -28.69 39.07
N THR A 574 16.55 -28.09 39.98
CA THR A 574 18.01 -28.31 40.06
C THR A 574 18.39 -29.78 40.21
N ALA A 575 17.54 -30.60 40.84
CA ALA A 575 17.84 -32.00 41.11
C ALA A 575 17.54 -32.94 39.93
N SER A 576 16.66 -32.57 38.99
CA SER A 576 16.20 -33.45 37.91
C SER A 576 16.44 -32.90 36.50
N ASP A 577 16.58 -31.58 36.35
CA ASP A 577 16.73 -30.90 35.06
C ASP A 577 18.16 -30.38 34.82
N THR A 578 19.07 -30.56 35.79
CA THR A 578 20.51 -30.26 35.64
C THR A 578 21.35 -31.53 35.82
N TYR A 579 22.65 -31.48 35.49
CA TYR A 579 23.59 -32.57 35.82
C TYR A 579 24.55 -32.24 36.98
N ASP A 580 24.69 -30.97 37.37
CA ASP A 580 25.63 -30.50 38.41
C ASP A 580 25.02 -29.49 39.41
N GLY A 581 23.71 -29.27 39.33
CA GLY A 581 22.97 -28.26 40.09
C GLY A 581 22.78 -26.93 39.37
N VAL A 582 23.38 -26.72 38.18
CA VAL A 582 23.32 -25.45 37.43
C VAL A 582 23.03 -25.64 35.95
N HIS A 583 23.81 -26.48 35.27
CA HIS A 583 23.76 -26.62 33.82
C HIS A 583 22.71 -27.66 33.39
N PRO A 584 21.87 -27.36 32.38
CA PRO A 584 20.78 -28.23 32.00
C PRO A 584 21.26 -29.61 31.56
N ASN A 585 20.46 -30.62 31.87
CA ASN A 585 20.50 -31.92 31.20
C ASN A 585 19.39 -31.96 30.12
N ALA A 586 19.21 -33.10 29.43
CA ALA A 586 18.22 -33.22 28.36
C ALA A 586 16.76 -32.88 28.76
N SER A 587 16.37 -33.06 30.04
CA SER A 587 15.07 -32.59 30.56
C SER A 587 15.03 -31.07 30.71
N GLY A 588 16.10 -30.48 31.24
CA GLY A 588 16.26 -29.04 31.33
C GLY A 588 16.27 -28.35 29.97
N ASP A 589 16.98 -28.92 29.00
CA ASP A 589 17.04 -28.38 27.64
C ASP A 589 15.67 -28.29 26.97
N GLN A 590 14.83 -29.32 27.16
CA GLN A 590 13.45 -29.34 26.67
C GLN A 590 12.59 -28.26 27.34
N LYS A 591 12.78 -28.01 28.64
CA LYS A 591 12.08 -26.93 29.36
C LYS A 591 12.51 -25.55 28.87
N ILE A 592 13.81 -25.33 28.71
CA ILE A 592 14.36 -24.04 28.25
C ILE A 592 13.88 -23.71 26.83
N SER A 593 13.97 -24.68 25.92
CA SER A 593 13.41 -24.59 24.56
C SER A 593 11.91 -24.26 24.58
N SER A 594 11.15 -24.90 25.48
CA SER A 594 9.70 -24.71 25.57
C SER A 594 9.27 -23.37 26.17
N ALA A 595 10.05 -22.81 27.09
CA ALA A 595 9.79 -21.49 27.67
C ALA A 595 10.16 -20.35 26.70
N TRP A 596 11.26 -20.49 25.93
CA TRP A 596 11.62 -19.50 24.91
C TRP A 596 10.66 -19.43 23.73
N TYR A 597 10.16 -20.58 23.27
CA TYR A 597 9.45 -20.70 21.99
C TYR A 597 8.31 -19.68 21.81
N PRO A 598 7.32 -19.52 22.73
CA PRO A 598 6.19 -18.60 22.51
C PRO A 598 6.60 -17.13 22.43
N ALA A 599 7.64 -16.73 23.19
CA ALA A 599 8.15 -15.37 23.18
C ALA A 599 8.98 -15.07 21.93
N LEU A 600 9.70 -16.08 21.42
CA LEU A 600 10.51 -15.96 20.21
C LEU A 600 9.63 -15.95 18.95
N THR A 601 8.62 -16.81 18.85
CA THR A 601 7.65 -16.74 17.74
C THR A 601 6.95 -15.39 17.69
N ALA A 602 6.51 -14.86 18.85
CA ALA A 602 5.87 -13.54 18.91
C ALA A 602 6.80 -12.36 18.58
N ALA A 603 8.12 -12.56 18.59
CA ALA A 603 9.11 -11.55 18.18
C ALA A 603 9.52 -11.69 16.70
N LEU A 604 9.17 -12.81 16.04
CA LEU A 604 9.47 -13.09 14.63
C LEU A 604 8.31 -12.73 13.68
N GLY A 605 7.08 -12.68 14.20
CA GLY A 605 5.85 -12.39 13.43
C GLY A 605 4.91 -13.59 13.38
#